data_AF-A0A3C1DDI9-F1
#
_entry.id   AF-A0A3C1DDI9-F1
#
_cell.length_a   1.000
_cell.length_b   1.000
_cell.length_c   1.000
_cell.angle_alpha   90.00
_cell.angle_beta   90.00
_cell.angle_gamma   90.00
#
_symmetry.space_group_name_H-M   'P 1'
#
loop_
_entity.id
_entity.type
_entity.pdbx_description
1 polymer ?
#
loop_
_entity_poly.entity_id
_entity_poly.type
_entity_poly.pdbx_seq_one_letter_code
_entity_poly.pdbx_strand_id
1 'polypeptide(L)'
;MSVVTALISSVIAAIVSAVVMKIKMVRKATDDAKRDSAELRELILQNTKMTCRLAIYDEHFSIDEKLSAYEIYRSHGWNHQTKTYMDEVVGGDVDEYLTRHEVRS
;
A
#
# COMPACT_ATOMS: atom_id res chain seq x y z
N MET A 1 -25.45 -55.92 11.10
CA MET A 1 -25.19 -54.58 10.51
C MET A 1 -24.25 -54.79 9.32
N SER A 2 -24.62 -54.28 8.15
CA SER A 2 -24.13 -54.72 6.85
C SER A 2 -22.82 -54.03 6.45
N VAL A 3 -21.86 -54.79 5.90
CA VAL A 3 -20.59 -54.31 5.31
C VAL A 3 -20.80 -53.11 4.38
N VAL A 4 -21.96 -53.01 3.73
CA VAL A 4 -22.38 -51.90 2.86
C VAL A 4 -22.44 -50.56 3.61
N THR A 5 -22.96 -50.55 4.84
CA THR A 5 -23.03 -49.31 5.66
C THR A 5 -21.65 -48.81 6.11
N ALA A 6 -20.71 -49.72 6.34
CA ALA A 6 -19.32 -49.37 6.66
C ALA A 6 -18.58 -48.79 5.44
N LEU A 7 -18.81 -49.35 4.25
CA LEU A 7 -18.23 -48.87 2.99
C LEU A 7 -18.75 -47.49 2.60
N ILE A 8 -20.06 -47.23 2.74
CA ILE A 8 -20.63 -45.91 2.45
C ILE A 8 -20.08 -44.86 3.40
N SER A 9 -19.94 -45.18 4.69
CA SER A 9 -19.43 -44.26 5.70
C SER A 9 -17.95 -43.89 5.46
N SER A 10 -17.12 -44.85 5.04
CA SER A 10 -15.70 -44.58 4.74
C SER A 10 -15.52 -43.72 3.48
N VAL A 11 -16.34 -43.92 2.45
CA VAL A 11 -16.34 -43.09 1.23
C VAL A 11 -16.72 -41.64 1.56
N ILE A 12 -17.76 -41.44 2.38
CA ILE A 12 -18.18 -40.11 2.82
C ILE A 12 -17.05 -39.42 3.60
N ALA A 13 -16.39 -40.12 4.53
CA ALA A 13 -15.29 -39.57 5.31
C ALA A 13 -14.10 -39.14 4.42
N ALA A 14 -13.79 -39.93 3.38
CA ALA A 14 -12.74 -39.60 2.42
C ALA A 14 -13.09 -38.36 1.58
N ILE A 15 -14.34 -38.25 1.11
CA ILE A 15 -14.83 -37.08 0.36
C ILE A 15 -14.76 -35.81 1.22
N VAL A 16 -15.25 -35.89 2.47
CA VAL A 16 -15.21 -34.75 3.41
C VAL A 16 -13.77 -34.32 3.67
N SER A 17 -12.86 -35.28 3.88
CA SER A 17 -11.44 -35.00 4.10
C SER A 17 -10.80 -34.30 2.89
N ALA A 18 -11.09 -34.75 1.67
CA ALA A 18 -10.60 -34.14 0.44
C ALA A 18 -11.16 -32.72 0.23
N VAL A 19 -12.44 -32.50 0.52
CA VAL A 19 -13.08 -31.18 0.43
C VAL A 19 -12.47 -30.22 1.45
N VAL A 20 -12.30 -30.64 2.71
CA VAL A 20 -11.64 -29.83 3.74
C VAL A 20 -10.21 -29.46 3.34
N MET A 21 -9.46 -30.40 2.75
CA MET A 21 -8.10 -30.13 2.29
C MET A 21 -8.08 -29.10 1.15
N LYS A 22 -8.98 -29.21 0.17
CA LYS A 22 -9.12 -28.20 -0.90
C LYS A 22 -9.49 -26.84 -0.36
N ILE A 23 -10.45 -26.75 0.58
CA ILE A 23 -10.83 -25.49 1.21
C ILE A 23 -9.65 -24.84 1.95
N LYS A 24 -8.85 -25.63 2.67
CA LYS A 24 -7.63 -25.15 3.34
C LYS A 24 -6.60 -24.60 2.34
N MET A 25 -6.39 -25.27 1.21
CA MET A 25 -5.48 -24.80 0.16
C MET A 25 -5.95 -23.47 -0.45
N VAL A 26 -7.25 -23.34 -0.75
CA VAL A 26 -7.82 -22.10 -1.32
C VAL A 26 -7.69 -20.94 -0.33
N ARG A 27 -7.95 -21.18 0.96
CA ARG A 27 -7.75 -20.15 2.01
C ARG A 27 -6.30 -19.69 2.07
N LYS A 28 -5.36 -20.64 2.11
CA LYS A 28 -3.93 -20.32 2.12
C LYS A 28 -3.52 -19.49 0.91
N ALA A 29 -3.92 -19.89 -0.29
CA ALA A 29 -3.61 -19.14 -1.52
C ALA A 29 -4.22 -17.72 -1.50
N THR A 30 -5.41 -17.56 -0.93
CA THR A 30 -6.06 -16.26 -0.77
C THR A 30 -5.32 -15.37 0.22
N ASP A 31 -4.86 -15.93 1.33
CA ASP A 31 -4.11 -15.20 2.35
C ASP A 31 -2.72 -14.82 1.85
N ASP A 32 -2.04 -15.72 1.12
CA ASP A 32 -0.77 -15.43 0.44
C ASP A 32 -0.95 -14.28 -0.57
N ALA A 33 -1.98 -14.31 -1.42
CA ALA A 33 -2.25 -13.23 -2.37
C ALA A 33 -2.57 -11.88 -1.69
N LYS A 34 -3.27 -11.89 -0.55
CA LYS A 34 -3.52 -10.67 0.24
C LYS A 34 -2.23 -10.11 0.83
N ARG A 35 -1.35 -10.98 1.34
CA ARG A 35 -0.04 -10.59 1.88
C ARG A 35 0.83 -9.98 0.79
N ASP A 36 0.95 -10.63 -0.36
CA ASP A 36 1.73 -10.13 -1.49
C ASP A 36 1.17 -8.78 -1.99
N SER A 37 -0.16 -8.60 -1.99
CA SER A 37 -0.79 -7.32 -2.33
C SER A 37 -0.45 -6.22 -1.32
N ALA A 38 -0.38 -6.53 -0.03
CA ALA A 38 0.01 -5.57 1.01
C ALA A 38 1.50 -5.20 0.88
N GLU A 39 2.37 -6.18 0.65
CA GLU A 39 3.80 -5.97 0.41
C GLU A 39 4.04 -5.09 -0.83
N LEU A 40 3.30 -5.32 -1.92
CA LEU A 40 3.37 -4.49 -3.13
C LEU A 40 2.90 -3.04 -2.86
N ARG A 41 1.82 -2.85 -2.10
CA ARG A 41 1.34 -1.50 -1.73
C ARG A 41 2.37 -0.75 -0.91
N GLU A 42 3.03 -1.43 0.03
CA GLU A 42 4.08 -0.83 0.86
C GLU A 42 5.30 -0.46 0.00
N LEU A 43 5.72 -1.31 -0.93
CA LEU A 43 6.81 -1.00 -1.87
C LEU A 43 6.49 0.21 -2.76
N ILE A 44 5.26 0.31 -3.28
CA ILE A 44 4.81 1.47 -4.06
C ILE A 44 4.88 2.73 -3.18
N LEU A 45 4.34 2.67 -1.96
CA LEU A 45 4.35 3.79 -1.03
C LEU A 45 5.78 4.27 -0.73
N GLN A 46 6.71 3.35 -0.48
CA GLN A 46 8.12 3.69 -0.21
C GLN A 46 8.82 4.30 -1.43
N ASN A 47 8.59 3.74 -2.63
CA ASN A 47 9.14 4.29 -3.86
C ASN A 47 8.59 5.68 -4.16
N THR A 48 7.28 5.90 -4.04
CA THR A 48 6.66 7.23 -4.21
C THR A 48 7.27 8.24 -3.25
N LYS A 49 7.43 7.89 -1.97
CA LYS A 49 8.09 8.76 -0.98
C LYS A 49 9.51 9.12 -1.39
N MET A 50 10.29 8.15 -1.87
CA MET A 50 11.66 8.38 -2.31
C MET A 50 11.71 9.31 -3.54
N THR A 51 10.92 9.01 -4.57
CA THR A 51 10.86 9.83 -5.80
C THR A 51 10.45 11.26 -5.50
N CYS A 52 9.42 11.47 -4.68
CA CYS A 52 9.00 12.83 -4.30
C CYS A 52 10.10 13.56 -3.52
N ARG A 53 10.79 12.90 -2.58
CA ARG A 53 11.92 13.53 -1.87
C ARG A 53 13.03 13.93 -2.81
N LEU A 54 13.37 13.09 -3.78
CA LEU A 54 14.40 13.42 -4.77
C LEU A 54 14.02 14.69 -5.54
N ALA A 55 12.78 14.79 -6.05
CA ALA A 55 12.30 15.98 -6.74
C ALA A 55 12.28 17.23 -5.82
N ILE A 56 11.88 17.07 -4.56
CA ILE A 56 11.87 18.18 -3.58
C ILE A 56 13.28 18.75 -3.38
N TYR A 57 14.29 17.90 -3.16
CA TYR A 57 15.65 18.36 -2.85
C TYR A 57 16.48 18.71 -4.09
N ASP A 58 16.06 18.32 -5.29
CA ASP A 58 16.80 18.57 -6.52
C ASP A 58 16.66 20.03 -6.98
N GLU A 59 17.78 20.75 -7.05
CA GLU A 59 17.86 22.17 -7.42
C GLU A 59 17.42 22.49 -8.85
N HIS A 60 17.36 21.49 -9.73
CA HIS A 60 16.96 21.68 -11.13
C HIS A 60 15.44 21.80 -11.31
N PHE A 61 14.66 21.37 -10.32
CA PHE A 61 13.20 21.51 -10.34
C PHE A 61 12.77 22.92 -9.93
N SER A 62 11.76 23.42 -10.61
CA SER A 62 11.08 24.66 -10.24
C SER A 62 10.38 24.55 -8.88
N ILE A 63 10.06 25.70 -8.29
CA ILE A 63 9.33 25.76 -7.01
C ILE A 63 7.97 25.05 -7.13
N ASP A 64 7.27 25.22 -8.25
CA ASP A 64 5.95 24.59 -8.49
C ASP A 64 6.05 23.06 -8.55
N GLU A 65 7.10 22.53 -9.19
CA GLU A 65 7.35 21.09 -9.24
C GLU A 65 7.72 20.52 -7.88
N LYS A 66 8.54 21.25 -7.10
CA LYS A 66 8.88 20.88 -5.71
C LYS A 66 7.64 20.89 -4.82
N LEU A 67 6.76 21.88 -4.97
CA LEU A 67 5.49 21.96 -4.24
C LEU A 67 4.57 20.80 -4.58
N SER A 68 4.42 20.48 -5.87
CA SER A 68 3.62 19.33 -6.32
C SER A 68 4.16 18.02 -5.75
N ALA A 69 5.48 17.85 -5.73
CA ALA A 69 6.13 16.69 -5.12
C ALA A 69 5.94 16.65 -3.59
N TYR A 70 6.00 17.80 -2.92
CA TYR A 70 5.75 17.91 -1.48
C TYR A 70 4.31 17.59 -1.11
N GLU A 71 3.33 18.00 -1.92
CA GLU A 71 1.92 17.68 -1.73
C GLU A 71 1.66 16.17 -1.79
N ILE A 72 2.23 15.50 -2.80
CA ILE A 72 2.14 14.04 -2.92
C ILE A 72 2.86 13.38 -1.74
N TYR A 73 4.06 13.85 -1.39
CA TYR A 73 4.84 13.30 -0.28
C TYR A 73 4.09 13.38 1.06
N ARG A 74 3.58 14.57 1.43
CA ARG A 74 2.88 14.80 2.70
C ARG A 74 1.60 13.95 2.82
N SER A 75 0.92 13.67 1.70
CA SER A 75 -0.28 12.82 1.67
C SER A 75 0.02 11.35 2.02
N HIS A 76 1.27 10.91 1.78
CA HIS A 76 1.73 9.56 2.02
C HIS A 76 2.57 9.42 3.29
N GLY A 77 2.99 10.53 3.88
CA GLY A 77 3.65 10.60 5.18
C GLY A 77 4.38 11.93 5.37
N TRP A 78 4.50 12.37 6.62
CA TRP A 78 5.17 13.62 6.95
C TRP A 78 6.61 13.39 7.41
N ASN A 79 7.52 14.31 7.05
CA ASN A 79 8.84 14.40 7.66
C ASN A 79 9.18 15.88 7.90
N HIS A 80 9.51 16.21 9.14
CA HIS A 80 9.88 17.55 9.57
C HIS A 80 10.98 18.18 8.70
N GLN A 81 12.04 17.44 8.36
CA GLN A 81 13.15 17.96 7.55
C GLN A 81 12.72 18.35 6.13
N THR A 82 11.80 17.60 5.54
CA THR A 82 11.29 17.90 4.21
C THR A 82 10.36 19.11 4.24
N LYS A 83 9.55 19.24 5.30
CA LYS A 83 8.76 20.46 5.53
C LYS A 83 9.66 21.68 5.71
N THR A 84 10.65 21.62 6.61
CA THR A 84 11.56 22.75 6.87
C THR A 84 12.30 23.21 5.61
N TYR A 85 12.79 22.27 4.80
CA TYR A 85 13.40 22.62 3.51
C TYR A 85 12.41 23.35 2.60
N MET A 86 11.17 22.85 2.50
CA MET A 86 10.16 23.49 1.68
C MET A 86 9.76 24.86 2.23
N ASP A 87 9.69 25.03 3.55
CA ASP A 87 9.43 26.33 4.20
C ASP A 87 10.49 27.37 3.82
N GLU A 88 11.77 26.95 3.75
CA GLU A 88 12.88 27.80 3.30
C GLU A 88 12.78 28.14 1.81
N VAL A 89 12.41 27.17 0.95
CA VAL A 89 12.29 27.36 -0.50
C VAL A 89 11.16 28.34 -0.84
N VAL A 90 10.01 28.25 -0.16
CA VAL A 90 8.87 29.13 -0.42
C VAL A 90 8.93 30.43 0.39
N GLY A 91 9.82 30.52 1.39
CA GLY A 91 9.99 31.70 2.25
C GLY A 91 8.88 31.89 3.29
N GLY A 92 8.27 30.80 3.78
CA GLY A 92 7.14 30.82 4.71
C GLY A 92 6.60 29.41 4.99
N ASP A 93 5.46 29.29 5.68
CA ASP A 93 4.86 27.98 5.93
C ASP A 93 4.31 27.38 4.61
N VAL A 94 4.93 26.29 4.14
CA VAL A 94 4.54 25.61 2.90
C VAL A 94 3.12 25.07 2.97
N ASP A 95 2.64 24.66 4.13
CA ASP A 95 1.28 24.13 4.26
C ASP A 95 0.25 25.26 4.14
N GLU A 96 0.57 26.45 4.65
CA GLU A 96 -0.25 27.66 4.46
C GLU A 96 -0.20 28.14 3.01
N TYR A 97 0.96 28.02 2.35
CA TYR A 97 1.13 28.34 0.94
C TYR A 97 0.25 27.45 0.05
N LEU A 98 0.29 26.13 0.27
CA LEU A 98 -0.55 25.16 -0.43
C LEU A 98 -2.04 25.45 -0.18
N THR A 99 -2.44 25.68 1.08
CA THR A 99 -3.83 25.98 1.42
C THR A 99 -4.33 27.28 0.76
N ARG A 100 -3.47 28.30 0.62
CA ARG A 100 -3.82 29.57 -0.04
C ARG A 100 -3.86 29.48 -1.56
N HIS A 101 -3.24 28.47 -2.15
CA HIS A 101 -3.17 28.29 -3.61
C HIS A 101 -3.99 27.10 -4.11
N GLU A 102 -4.63 26.35 -3.20
CA GLU A 102 -5.73 25.41 -3.47
C GLU A 102 -7.05 26.13 -3.83
N VAL A 103 -7.08 26.86 -4.97
CA VAL A 103 -8.27 26.95 -5.83
C VAL A 103 -7.81 27.04 -7.28
N ARG A 104 -7.35 25.92 -7.86
CA ARG A 104 -7.42 25.59 -9.30
C ARG A 104 -6.64 24.31 -9.59
N SER A 105 -7.22 23.17 -9.22
CA SER A 105 -7.06 21.93 -9.99
C SER A 105 -8.43 21.43 -10.41
#